data_AF-A0A0F9QXP7-F1
#
_entry.id   AF-A0A0F9QXP7-F1
#
_cell.length_a   1.000
_cell.length_b   1.000
_cell.length_c   1.000
_cell.angle_alpha   90.00
_cell.angle_beta   90.00
_cell.angle_gamma   90.00
#
_symmetry.space_group_name_H-M   'P 1'
#
loop_
_entity.id
_entity.type
_entity.pdbx_description
1 polymer ?
#
loop_
_entity_poly.entity_id
_entity_poly.type
_entity_poly.pdbx_seq_one_letter_code
_entity_poly.pdbx_strand_id
1 'polypeptide(L)' 'MENEMTGSEAVYGFMAWLTTRETEETFSAHHDAAPAAQLVGEFCKVNNLTEPRENWTDWLTHP' A
#
# COMPACT_ATOMS: atom_id res chain seq x y z
N MET A 1 -20.53 -14.97 -1.53
CA MET A 1 -19.60 -13.93 -2.00
C MET A 1 -18.78 -13.56 -0.79
N GLU A 2 -17.50 -13.93 -0.78
CA GLU A 2 -16.60 -13.39 0.24
C GLU A 2 -16.57 -11.87 0.03
N ASN A 3 -16.68 -11.10 1.12
CA ASN A 3 -16.61 -9.65 1.06
C ASN A 3 -15.16 -9.27 0.76
N GLU A 4 -14.80 -9.22 -0.53
CA GLU A 4 -13.49 -8.75 -0.96
C GLU A 4 -13.31 -7.29 -0.55
N MET A 5 -12.13 -6.98 0.01
CA MET A 5 -11.76 -5.63 0.41
C MET A 5 -11.73 -4.71 -0.81
N THR A 6 -12.42 -3.57 -0.71
CA THR A 6 -12.38 -2.56 -1.76
C THR A 6 -11.02 -1.85 -1.79
N GLY A 7 -10.67 -1.27 -2.95
CA GLY A 7 -9.41 -0.51 -3.08
C GLY A 7 -9.32 0.66 -2.09
N SER A 8 -10.44 1.33 -1.81
CA SER A 8 -10.48 2.40 -0.80
C SER A 8 -10.23 1.87 0.61
N GLU A 9 -10.82 0.73 0.98
CA GLU A 9 -10.59 0.11 2.30
C GLU A 9 -9.14 -0.32 2.46
N ALA A 10 -8.51 -0.84 1.41
CA ALA A 10 -7.09 -1.18 1.43
C ALA A 10 -6.20 0.06 1.65
N VAL A 11 -6.49 1.19 1.00
CA VAL A 11 -5.75 2.45 1.21
C VAL A 11 -5.92 2.98 2.63
N TYR A 12 -7.16 3.04 3.14
CA TYR A 12 -7.40 3.46 4.53
C TYR A 12 -6.80 2.50 5.55
N GLY A 13 -6.89 1.19 5.29
CA GLY A 13 -6.30 0.15 6.12
C GLY A 13 -4.78 0.23 6.16
N PHE A 14 -4.13 0.50 5.03
CA PHE A 14 -2.69 0.72 4.98
C PHE A 14 -2.28 1.94 5.80
N MET A 15 -2.98 3.07 5.66
CA MET A 15 -2.70 4.27 6.45
C MET A 15 -2.91 4.01 7.95
N ALA A 16 -3.97 3.29 8.33
CA ALA A 16 -4.19 2.89 9.72
C ALA A 16 -3.07 1.97 10.23
N TRP A 17 -2.66 0.98 9.43
CA TRP A 17 -1.59 0.05 9.76
C TRP A 17 -0.24 0.76 10.00
N LEU A 18 0.11 1.77 9.19
CA LEU A 18 1.32 2.58 9.39
C LEU A 18 1.37 3.24 10.78
N THR A 19 0.23 3.65 11.33
CA THR A 19 0.17 4.29 12.66
C THR A 19 0.46 3.34 13.82
N THR A 20 0.45 2.03 13.57
CA THR A 20 0.71 1.01 14.58
C THR A 20 2.18 0.57 14.64
N ARG A 21 3.02 1.08 13.73
CA ARG A 21 4.45 0.70 13.65
C ARG A 21 5.24 1.25 14.84
N GLU A 22 6.25 0.48 15.27
CA GLU A 22 7.15 0.88 16.36
C GLU A 22 8.13 1.97 15.96
N THR A 23 8.54 2.00 14.69
CA THR A 23 9.50 2.97 14.14
C THR A 23 8.83 3.88 13.12
N GLU A 24 9.26 5.14 13.11
CA GLU A 24 8.89 6.09 12.07
C GLU A 24 9.52 5.72 10.73
N GLU A 25 8.76 5.91 9.66
CA GLU A 25 9.21 5.69 8.29
C GLU A 25 9.17 7.02 7.54
N THR A 26 10.27 7.41 6.91
CA THR A 26 10.36 8.65 6.13
C THR A 26 10.66 8.34 4.68
N PHE A 27 9.72 8.64 3.79
CA PHE A 27 9.89 8.52 2.35
C PHE A 27 9.26 9.72 1.64
N SER A 28 9.92 10.21 0.58
CA SER A 28 9.37 11.25 -0.30
C SER A 28 10.18 11.31 -1.59
N ALA A 29 9.82 12.19 -2.52
CA ALA A 29 10.66 12.47 -3.69
C ALA A 29 12.05 13.05 -3.34
N HIS A 30 12.26 13.49 -2.10
CA HIS A 30 13.52 14.05 -1.59
C HIS A 30 14.24 13.12 -0.59
N HIS A 31 13.64 11.98 -0.24
CA HIS A 31 14.22 10.94 0.62
C HIS A 31 14.23 9.61 -0.14
N ASP A 32 14.69 8.52 0.50
CA ASP A 32 14.56 7.20 -0.11
C ASP A 32 13.07 6.81 -0.20
N ALA A 33 12.61 6.52 -1.41
CA ALA A 33 11.23 6.11 -1.68
C ALA A 33 11.08 4.58 -1.77
N ALA A 34 12.18 3.83 -1.82
CA ALA A 34 12.16 2.36 -1.84
C ALA A 34 11.39 1.74 -0.66
N PRO A 35 11.47 2.28 0.59
CA PRO A 35 10.71 1.75 1.71
C PRO A 35 9.20 1.77 1.50
N ALA A 36 8.66 2.73 0.73
CA ALA A 36 7.22 2.81 0.49
C ALA A 36 6.68 1.55 -0.22
N ALA A 37 7.39 1.06 -1.24
CA ALA A 37 7.00 -0.16 -1.96
C ALA A 37 7.12 -1.41 -1.08
N GLN A 38 8.14 -1.46 -0.21
CA GLN A 38 8.33 -2.57 0.74
C GLN A 38 7.19 -2.63 1.76
N LEU A 39 6.79 -1.48 2.32
CA LEU A 39 5.69 -1.37 3.28
C LEU A 39 4.35 -1.77 2.66
N VAL A 40 4.08 -1.33 1.43
CA VAL A 40 2.88 -1.74 0.69
C VAL A 40 2.88 -3.25 0.46
N GLY A 41 4.02 -3.83 0.04
CA GLY A 41 4.16 -5.27 -0.14
C GLY A 41 3.94 -6.07 1.16
N GLU A 42 4.47 -5.59 2.28
CA GLU A 42 4.23 -6.19 3.60
C GLU A 42 2.74 -6.15 3.97
N PHE A 43 2.09 -5.00 3.81
CA PHE A 43 0.67 -4.85 4.07
C PHE A 43 -0.18 -5.79 3.20
N CYS A 44 0.10 -5.85 1.89
CA CYS A 44 -0.60 -6.77 0.98
C CYS A 44 -0.43 -8.22 1.40
N LYS A 45 0.78 -8.64 1.77
CA LYS A 45 1.07 -10.00 2.22
C LYS A 45 0.32 -10.35 3.52
N VAL A 46 0.33 -9.46 4.51
CA VAL A 46 -0.33 -9.69 5.81
C VAL A 46 -1.85 -9.77 5.65
N ASN A 47 -2.42 -9.01 4.72
CA ASN A 47 -3.87 -8.95 4.48
C ASN A 47 -4.33 -9.87 3.33
N ASN A 48 -3.44 -10.72 2.80
CA ASN A 48 -3.72 -11.65 1.71
C ASN A 48 -4.34 -10.97 0.47
N LEU A 49 -3.86 -9.76 0.15
CA LEU A 49 -4.28 -9.02 -1.02
C LEU A 49 -3.60 -9.57 -2.27
N THR A 50 -4.36 -9.66 -3.37
CA THR A 50 -3.83 -10.05 -4.68
C THR A 50 -2.80 -9.04 -5.19
N GLU A 51 -1.75 -9.56 -5.84
CA GLU A 51 -0.73 -8.76 -6.49
C GLU A 51 -1.32 -7.80 -7.55
N PRO A 52 -0.72 -6.62 -7.75
CA PRO A 52 -1.08 -5.72 -8.83
C PRO A 52 -0.96 -6.41 -10.20
N ARG A 53 -1.90 -6.13 -11.10
CA ARG A 53 -1.85 -6.61 -12.49
C ARG A 53 -0.75 -5.89 -13.24
N GLU A 54 -0.14 -6.52 -14.25
CA GLU A 54 1.01 -5.98 -14.99
C GLU A 54 0.83 -4.53 -15.50
N ASN A 55 -0.40 -4.13 -15.85
CA ASN A 55 -0.73 -2.81 -16.39
C ASN A 55 -1.59 -1.95 -15.44
N TRP A 56 -1.50 -2.17 -14.13
CA TRP A 56 -2.30 -1.43 -13.13
C TRP A 56 -2.06 0.10 -13.19
N THR A 57 -0.90 0.54 -13.65
CA THR A 57 -0.53 1.96 -13.77
C THR A 57 -1.33 2.72 -14.82
N ASP A 58 -1.88 2.04 -15.83
CA ASP A 58 -2.72 2.67 -16.87
C ASP A 58 -4.02 3.26 -16.31
N TRP A 59 -4.39 2.85 -15.10
CA TRP A 59 -5.64 3.21 -14.43
C TRP A 59 -5.45 4.24 -13.32
N LEU A 60 -4.23 4.76 -13.16
CA LEU A 60 -3.89 5.74 -12.13
C LEU A 60 -3.89 7.15 -12.72
N THR A 61 -4.48 8.08 -11.97
CA THR A 61 -4.25 9.51 -12.19
C THR A 61 -3.17 9.94 -11.20
N HIS A 62 -1.96 10.16 -11.70
CA HIS A 62 -0.88 10.77 -10.92
C HIS A 62 -0.97 12.31 -11.00
N PRO A 63 -0.66 13.04 -9.91
CA PRO A 63 -0.48 14.49 -9.96
C PRO A 63 0.78 14.90 -10.75
#